data_AF-A0A1L8Z9G1-F1
#
_entry.id   AF-A0A1L8Z9G1-F1
#
_cell.length_a   1.000
_cell.length_b   1.000
_cell.length_c   1.000
_cell.angle_alpha   90.00
_cell.angle_beta   90.00
_cell.angle_gamma   90.00
#
_symmetry.space_group_name_H-M   'P 1'
#
loop_
_entity.id
_entity.type
_entity.pdbx_description
1 polymer ?
#
loop_
_entity_poly.entity_id
_entity_poly.type
_entity_poly.pdbx_seq_one_letter_code
_entity_poly.pdbx_strand_id
1 'polypeptide(L)'
;METVSTNIAGVSQEQIYKEFLRLGMEQLIAQDLSKRYYHNELTYRDLENLEKQFDIKFDNLIFKIDTVEKNLNAKIENVKTELNTKIETVEKNLNAKIENVKTELNTKIETVEKNLNAKIENVKTELNTKIDTVEKNLNAKIENVKTELNTKIETVEKNLQKDISNLDAKIEIVEKNLNAKIDNVEKNLNLKIDGLNIKIDNVEKNLMSLSEMLKWVLGIMGAMSITMIAGLIFAFISK
;
A
#
# COMPACT_ATOMS: atom_id res chain seq x y z
N MET A 1 -49.54 92.54 -33.45
CA MET A 1 -49.35 93.85 -34.10
C MET A 1 -49.08 93.56 -35.56
N GLU A 2 -49.99 93.99 -36.44
CA GLU A 2 -49.84 93.82 -37.89
C GLU A 2 -48.58 94.53 -38.36
N THR A 3 -47.64 93.80 -38.92
CA THR A 3 -46.53 94.37 -39.68
C THR A 3 -47.08 94.76 -41.04
N VAL A 4 -47.34 96.06 -41.23
CA VAL A 4 -47.59 96.61 -42.56
C VAL A 4 -46.30 96.44 -43.34
N SER A 5 -46.24 95.43 -44.21
CA SER A 5 -45.16 95.25 -45.18
C SER A 5 -45.24 96.38 -46.21
N THR A 6 -44.58 97.48 -45.91
CA THR A 6 -44.37 98.57 -46.85
C THR A 6 -43.23 98.19 -47.79
N ASN A 7 -43.55 97.49 -48.86
CA ASN A 7 -42.66 97.39 -50.01
C ASN A 7 -42.64 98.76 -50.72
N ILE A 8 -41.97 99.75 -50.12
CA ILE A 8 -41.85 101.11 -50.62
C ILE A 8 -40.46 101.27 -51.22
N ALA A 9 -40.38 101.38 -52.55
CA ALA A 9 -39.21 101.95 -53.22
C ALA A 9 -38.91 103.31 -52.56
N GLY A 10 -37.70 103.46 -51.99
CA GLY A 10 -37.37 104.53 -51.06
C GLY A 10 -37.82 105.92 -51.52
N VAL A 11 -38.74 106.52 -50.77
CA VAL A 11 -39.24 107.88 -51.04
C VAL A 11 -38.13 108.88 -50.73
N SER A 12 -37.81 109.76 -51.67
CA SER A 12 -36.83 110.83 -51.48
C SER A 12 -37.39 111.97 -50.64
N GLN A 13 -36.53 112.71 -49.93
CA GLN A 13 -36.91 113.92 -49.19
C GLN A 13 -37.71 114.91 -50.07
N GLU A 14 -37.33 115.01 -51.35
CA GLU A 14 -37.97 115.88 -52.33
C GLU A 14 -39.42 115.45 -52.65
N GLN A 15 -39.66 114.14 -52.72
CA GLN A 15 -41.03 113.61 -52.90
C GLN A 15 -41.89 113.89 -51.67
N ILE A 16 -41.34 113.74 -50.46
CA ILE A 16 -42.03 114.06 -49.20
C ILE A 16 -42.31 115.57 -49.10
N TYR A 17 -41.34 116.41 -49.47
CA TYR A 17 -41.47 117.87 -49.48
C TYR A 17 -42.57 118.37 -50.41
N LYS A 18 -42.61 117.87 -51.66
CA LYS A 18 -43.66 118.20 -52.64
C LYS A 18 -45.05 117.77 -52.17
N GLU A 19 -45.14 116.63 -51.50
CA GLU A 19 -46.41 116.13 -50.98
C GLU A 19 -46.93 116.98 -49.80
N PHE A 20 -46.05 117.44 -48.91
CA PHE A 20 -46.42 118.36 -47.85
C PHE A 20 -46.90 119.71 -48.37
N LEU A 21 -46.26 120.26 -49.42
CA LEU A 21 -46.75 121.46 -50.11
C LEU A 21 -48.13 121.23 -50.75
N ARG A 22 -48.34 120.06 -51.39
CA ARG A 22 -49.63 119.67 -52.00
C ARG A 22 -50.77 119.60 -50.98
N LEU A 23 -50.45 119.21 -49.74
CA LEU A 23 -51.38 119.14 -48.62
C LEU A 23 -51.63 120.50 -47.92
N GLY A 24 -51.03 121.58 -48.43
CA GLY A 24 -51.27 122.94 -47.93
C GLY A 24 -50.38 123.37 -46.76
N MET A 25 -49.26 122.68 -46.50
CA MET A 25 -48.26 123.15 -45.52
C MET A 25 -47.47 124.35 -46.04
N GLU A 26 -47.15 125.27 -45.13
CA GLU A 26 -46.25 126.41 -45.38
C GLU A 26 -44.83 125.94 -45.73
N GLN A 27 -44.12 126.70 -46.56
CA GLN A 27 -42.90 126.24 -47.23
C GLN A 27 -41.77 125.87 -46.25
N LEU A 28 -41.55 126.65 -45.21
CA LEU A 28 -40.52 126.39 -44.19
C LEU A 28 -40.91 125.20 -43.32
N ILE A 29 -42.19 125.09 -42.95
CA ILE A 29 -42.73 123.96 -42.19
C ILE A 29 -42.61 122.65 -42.98
N ALA A 30 -43.01 122.66 -44.26
CA ALA A 30 -42.87 121.51 -45.16
C ALA A 30 -41.39 121.10 -45.33
N GLN A 31 -40.47 122.07 -45.39
CA GLN A 31 -39.03 121.81 -45.51
C GLN A 31 -38.43 121.18 -44.25
N ASP A 32 -38.83 121.64 -43.05
CA ASP A 32 -38.37 121.04 -41.78
C ASP A 32 -38.94 119.63 -41.57
N LEU A 33 -40.26 119.47 -41.74
CA LEU A 33 -40.94 118.18 -41.55
C LEU A 33 -40.48 117.13 -42.56
N SER A 34 -40.26 117.50 -43.83
CA SER A 34 -39.79 116.55 -44.85
C SER A 34 -38.39 116.01 -44.55
N LYS A 35 -37.49 116.83 -43.99
CA LYS A 35 -36.17 116.37 -43.52
C LYS A 35 -36.28 115.40 -42.36
N ARG A 36 -37.09 115.72 -41.34
CA ARG A 36 -37.30 114.84 -40.18
C ARG A 36 -37.95 113.52 -40.57
N TYR A 37 -38.98 113.56 -41.40
CA TYR A 37 -39.67 112.38 -41.88
C TYR A 37 -38.73 111.49 -42.71
N TYR A 38 -37.99 112.07 -43.65
CA TYR A 38 -37.00 111.33 -44.45
C TYR A 38 -35.90 110.69 -43.58
N HIS A 39 -35.41 111.40 -42.56
CA HIS A 39 -34.42 110.86 -41.62
C HIS A 39 -34.97 109.70 -40.77
N ASN A 40 -36.22 109.79 -40.33
CA ASN A 40 -36.89 108.69 -39.61
C ASN A 40 -37.06 107.46 -40.51
N GLU A 41 -37.50 107.62 -41.75
CA GLU A 41 -37.61 106.52 -42.73
C GLU A 41 -36.25 105.85 -43.02
N LEU A 42 -35.18 106.64 -43.13
CA LEU A 42 -33.81 106.11 -43.20
C LEU A 42 -33.45 105.28 -41.96
N THR A 43 -33.75 105.80 -40.77
CA THR A 43 -33.46 105.13 -39.50
C THR A 43 -34.20 103.79 -39.38
N TYR A 44 -35.49 103.74 -39.74
CA TYR A 44 -36.26 102.49 -39.71
C TYR A 44 -35.68 101.43 -40.65
N ARG A 45 -35.29 101.82 -41.87
CA ARG A 45 -34.65 100.92 -42.83
C ARG A 45 -33.29 100.41 -42.34
N ASP A 46 -32.48 101.27 -41.72
CA ASP A 46 -31.20 100.85 -41.17
C ASP A 46 -31.38 99.84 -40.02
N LEU A 47 -32.38 100.04 -39.17
CA LEU A 47 -32.77 99.08 -38.13
C LEU A 47 -33.26 97.74 -38.71
N GLU A 48 -34.13 97.77 -39.72
CA GLU A 48 -34.61 96.56 -40.40
C GLU A 48 -33.47 95.78 -41.07
N ASN A 49 -32.53 96.49 -41.72
CA ASN A 49 -31.34 95.88 -42.30
C ASN A 49 -30.42 95.28 -41.24
N LEU A 50 -30.29 95.94 -40.09
CA LEU A 50 -29.50 95.45 -38.98
C LEU A 50 -30.13 94.20 -38.36
N GLU A 51 -31.45 94.20 -38.16
CA GLU A 51 -32.22 93.04 -37.70
C GLU A 51 -32.02 91.84 -38.63
N LYS A 52 -32.21 92.02 -39.95
CA LYS A 52 -31.95 90.96 -40.95
C LYS A 52 -30.51 90.44 -40.90
N GLN A 53 -29.52 91.33 -40.73
CA GLN A 53 -28.13 90.91 -40.59
C GLN A 53 -27.87 90.13 -39.30
N PHE A 54 -28.54 90.49 -38.20
CA PHE A 54 -28.46 89.75 -36.95
C PHE A 54 -29.10 88.37 -37.07
N ASP A 55 -30.29 88.26 -37.67
CA ASP A 55 -30.97 86.98 -37.90
C ASP A 55 -30.10 86.04 -38.73
N ILE A 56 -29.55 86.53 -39.85
CA ILE A 56 -28.64 85.75 -40.69
C ILE A 56 -27.42 85.28 -39.89
N LYS A 57 -26.82 86.14 -39.06
CA LYS A 57 -25.67 85.75 -38.22
C LYS A 57 -26.05 84.73 -37.15
N PHE A 58 -27.24 84.86 -36.58
CA PHE A 58 -27.75 83.97 -35.54
C PHE A 58 -28.05 82.58 -36.10
N ASP A 59 -28.72 82.50 -37.25
CA ASP A 59 -28.95 81.23 -37.98
C ASP A 59 -27.63 80.53 -38.32
N ASN A 60 -26.63 81.31 -38.76
CA ASN A 60 -25.31 80.78 -39.09
C ASN A 60 -24.57 80.25 -37.83
N LEU A 61 -24.80 80.87 -36.67
CA LEU A 61 -24.26 80.40 -35.39
C LEU A 61 -24.94 79.11 -34.96
N ILE A 62 -26.28 79.04 -35.03
CA ILE A 62 -27.05 77.82 -34.73
C ILE A 62 -26.56 76.68 -35.61
N PHE A 63 -26.45 76.91 -36.93
CA PHE A 63 -25.97 75.90 -37.87
C PHE A 63 -24.57 75.38 -37.53
N LYS A 64 -23.65 76.26 -37.09
CA LYS A 64 -22.32 75.86 -36.64
C LYS A 64 -22.37 75.03 -35.36
N ILE A 65 -23.23 75.40 -34.40
CA ILE A 65 -23.44 74.65 -33.16
C ILE A 65 -23.97 73.25 -33.46
N ASP A 66 -25.02 73.13 -34.28
CA ASP A 66 -25.61 71.85 -34.68
C ASP A 66 -24.58 70.96 -35.39
N THR A 67 -23.75 71.56 -36.24
CA THR A 67 -22.67 70.85 -36.93
C THR A 67 -21.62 70.33 -35.95
N VAL A 68 -21.23 71.14 -34.96
CA VAL A 68 -20.28 70.72 -33.92
C VAL A 68 -20.87 69.61 -33.06
N GLU A 69 -22.13 69.74 -32.62
CA GLU A 69 -22.83 68.72 -31.83
C GLU A 69 -22.88 67.38 -32.57
N LYS A 70 -23.30 67.40 -33.84
CA LYS A 70 -23.36 66.19 -34.68
C LYS A 70 -21.98 65.53 -34.82
N ASN A 71 -20.93 66.33 -35.02
CA ASN A 71 -19.55 65.82 -35.13
C ASN A 71 -19.05 65.23 -33.81
N LEU A 72 -19.37 65.85 -32.67
CA LEU A 72 -19.00 65.33 -31.35
C LEU A 72 -19.72 64.01 -31.05
N ASN A 73 -21.02 63.93 -31.32
CA ASN A 73 -21.80 62.71 -31.14
C ASN A 73 -21.26 61.56 -32.00
N ALA A 74 -20.90 61.82 -33.27
CA ALA A 74 -20.27 60.83 -34.13
C ALA A 74 -18.91 60.34 -33.60
N LYS A 75 -18.07 61.27 -33.09
CA LYS A 75 -16.79 60.90 -32.47
C LYS A 75 -16.96 60.08 -31.21
N ILE A 76 -17.94 60.41 -30.37
CA ILE A 76 -18.24 59.65 -29.14
C ILE A 76 -18.66 58.23 -29.49
N GLU A 77 -19.54 58.04 -30.49
CA GLU A 77 -19.98 56.70 -30.88
C GLU A 77 -18.84 55.88 -31.50
N ASN A 78 -17.97 56.51 -32.30
CA ASN A 78 -16.77 55.86 -32.82
C ASN A 78 -15.81 55.41 -31.70
N VAL A 79 -15.56 56.25 -30.69
CA VAL A 79 -14.72 55.87 -29.54
C VAL A 79 -15.35 54.73 -28.75
N LYS A 80 -16.67 54.77 -28.53
CA LYS A 80 -17.40 53.73 -27.81
C LYS A 80 -17.32 52.38 -28.54
N THR A 81 -17.51 52.38 -29.85
CA THR A 81 -17.41 51.16 -30.66
C THR A 81 -15.99 50.59 -30.65
N GLU A 82 -14.95 51.43 -30.83
CA GLU A 82 -13.55 50.98 -30.73
C GLU A 82 -13.21 50.39 -29.35
N LEU A 83 -13.68 51.02 -28.27
CA LEU A 83 -13.45 50.52 -26.91
C LEU A 83 -14.13 49.18 -26.68
N ASN A 84 -15.38 49.01 -27.13
CA ASN A 84 -16.10 47.73 -27.02
C ASN A 84 -15.36 46.62 -27.78
N THR A 85 -14.90 46.87 -29.01
CA THR A 85 -14.13 45.89 -29.78
C THR A 85 -12.80 45.52 -29.09
N LYS A 86 -12.12 46.50 -28.47
CA LYS A 86 -10.90 46.23 -27.69
C LYS A 86 -11.20 45.37 -26.46
N ILE A 87 -12.29 45.65 -25.75
CA ILE A 87 -12.72 44.86 -24.58
C ILE A 87 -13.00 43.41 -25.00
N GLU A 88 -13.83 43.19 -26.03
CA GLU A 88 -14.13 41.85 -26.55
C GLU A 88 -12.87 41.08 -26.96
N THR A 89 -11.92 41.77 -27.60
CA THR A 89 -10.63 41.17 -27.99
C THR A 89 -9.81 40.75 -26.76
N VAL A 90 -9.76 41.59 -25.73
CA VAL A 90 -9.07 41.27 -24.47
C VAL A 90 -9.73 40.09 -23.77
N GLU A 91 -11.05 40.08 -23.65
CA GLU A 91 -11.81 38.97 -23.05
C GLU A 91 -11.56 37.65 -23.77
N LYS A 92 -11.63 37.64 -25.11
CA LYS A 92 -11.34 36.45 -25.93
C LYS A 92 -9.92 35.94 -25.70
N ASN A 93 -8.93 36.84 -25.66
CA ASN A 93 -7.54 36.48 -25.43
C ASN A 93 -7.30 35.93 -24.02
N LEU A 94 -7.94 36.51 -22.99
CA LEU A 94 -7.84 36.03 -21.62
C LEU A 94 -8.48 34.63 -21.47
N ASN A 95 -9.66 34.42 -22.05
CA ASN A 95 -10.33 33.11 -22.04
C ASN A 95 -9.47 32.04 -22.72
N ALA A 96 -8.86 32.35 -23.86
CA ALA A 96 -7.95 31.42 -24.55
C ALA A 96 -6.71 31.09 -23.69
N LYS A 97 -6.13 32.09 -23.00
CA LYS A 97 -5.01 31.86 -22.08
C LYS A 97 -5.42 30.97 -20.89
N ILE A 98 -6.59 31.19 -20.32
CA ILE A 98 -7.12 30.38 -19.22
C ILE A 98 -7.28 28.92 -19.65
N GLU A 99 -7.86 28.66 -20.82
CA GLU A 99 -8.05 27.29 -21.31
C GLU A 99 -6.71 26.61 -21.63
N ASN A 100 -5.74 27.35 -22.18
CA ASN A 100 -4.38 26.83 -22.39
C ASN A 100 -3.69 26.46 -21.06
N VAL A 101 -3.81 27.30 -20.02
CA VAL A 101 -3.26 26.98 -18.69
C VAL A 101 -3.94 25.75 -18.09
N LYS A 102 -5.27 25.64 -18.23
CA LYS A 102 -6.05 24.49 -17.73
C LYS A 102 -5.63 23.19 -18.41
N THR A 103 -5.47 23.20 -19.73
CA THR A 103 -5.02 22.02 -20.50
C THR A 103 -3.58 21.62 -20.16
N GLU A 104 -2.68 22.58 -19.97
CA GLU A 104 -1.29 22.31 -19.53
C GLU A 104 -1.26 21.70 -18.11
N LEU A 105 -2.06 22.24 -17.18
CA LEU A 105 -2.16 21.69 -15.82
C LEU A 105 -2.73 20.27 -15.81
N ASN A 106 -3.78 19.99 -16.57
CA ASN A 106 -4.33 18.64 -16.69
C ASN A 106 -3.29 17.65 -17.22
N THR A 107 -2.55 18.03 -18.27
CA THR A 107 -1.47 17.20 -18.84
C THR A 107 -0.37 16.91 -17.81
N LYS A 108 0.01 17.92 -17.00
CA LYS A 108 0.98 17.75 -15.91
C LYS A 108 0.47 16.80 -14.82
N ILE A 109 -0.81 16.91 -14.45
CA ILE A 109 -1.45 16.01 -13.48
C ILE A 109 -1.42 14.56 -13.98
N GLU A 110 -1.88 14.31 -15.21
CA GLU A 110 -1.87 12.97 -15.82
C GLU A 110 -0.45 12.37 -15.87
N THR A 111 0.55 13.19 -16.17
CA THR A 111 1.96 12.78 -16.18
C THR A 111 2.44 12.37 -14.79
N VAL A 112 2.08 13.15 -13.76
CA VAL A 112 2.42 12.83 -12.36
C VAL A 112 1.73 11.54 -11.92
N GLU A 113 0.44 11.36 -12.21
CA GLU A 113 -0.32 10.15 -11.89
C GLU A 113 0.31 8.90 -12.54
N LYS A 114 0.63 8.97 -13.83
CA LYS A 114 1.31 7.87 -14.54
C LYS A 114 2.65 7.51 -13.90
N ASN A 115 3.45 8.51 -13.54
CA ASN A 115 4.75 8.30 -12.90
C ASN A 115 4.62 7.70 -11.50
N LEU A 116 3.63 8.13 -10.71
CA LEU A 116 3.36 7.57 -9.38
C LEU A 116 2.91 6.11 -9.49
N ASN A 117 1.99 5.81 -10.40
CA ASN A 117 1.54 4.43 -10.64
C ASN A 117 2.69 3.51 -11.04
N ALA A 118 3.58 3.96 -11.93
CA ALA A 118 4.78 3.20 -12.30
C ALA A 118 5.72 2.95 -11.11
N LYS A 119 5.93 3.95 -10.24
CA LYS A 119 6.73 3.79 -9.02
C LYS A 119 6.10 2.78 -8.05
N ILE A 120 4.77 2.81 -7.89
CA ILE A 120 4.04 1.87 -7.03
C ILE A 120 4.21 0.43 -7.52
N GLU A 121 4.04 0.19 -8.82
CA GLU A 121 4.22 -1.16 -9.39
C GLU A 121 5.67 -1.66 -9.30
N ASN A 122 6.65 -0.77 -9.45
CA ASN A 122 8.06 -1.13 -9.23
C ASN A 122 8.31 -1.55 -7.78
N VAL A 123 7.84 -0.76 -6.80
CA VAL A 123 7.97 -1.10 -5.37
C VAL A 123 7.30 -2.43 -5.04
N LYS A 124 6.11 -2.68 -5.58
CA LYS A 124 5.38 -3.93 -5.40
C LYS A 124 6.17 -5.13 -5.94
N THR A 125 6.76 -4.98 -7.12
CA THR A 125 7.60 -6.01 -7.76
C THR A 125 8.87 -6.30 -6.94
N GLU A 126 9.54 -5.25 -6.44
CA GLU A 126 10.71 -5.40 -5.57
C GLU A 126 10.38 -6.10 -4.25
N LEU A 127 9.24 -5.75 -3.63
CA LEU A 127 8.79 -6.39 -2.39
C LEU A 127 8.47 -7.87 -2.60
N ASN A 128 7.77 -8.22 -3.67
CA ASN A 128 7.50 -9.63 -4.00
C ASN A 128 8.80 -10.41 -4.19
N THR A 129 9.76 -9.86 -4.94
CA THR A 129 11.08 -10.49 -5.15
C THR A 129 11.83 -10.72 -3.84
N LYS A 130 11.75 -9.76 -2.91
CA LYS A 130 12.36 -9.89 -1.57
C LYS A 130 11.66 -10.97 -0.74
N ILE A 131 10.33 -11.07 -0.80
CA ILE A 131 9.55 -12.11 -0.12
C ILE A 131 9.95 -13.49 -0.65
N ASP A 132 9.98 -13.68 -1.97
CA ASP A 132 10.38 -14.95 -2.59
C ASP A 132 11.80 -15.37 -2.20
N THR A 133 12.71 -14.39 -2.12
CA THR A 133 14.09 -14.63 -1.68
C THR A 133 14.16 -15.08 -0.22
N VAL A 134 13.38 -14.45 0.66
CA VAL A 134 13.30 -14.83 2.08
C VAL A 134 12.71 -16.22 2.22
N GLU A 135 11.63 -16.54 1.51
CA GLU A 135 11.00 -17.86 1.52
C GLU A 135 11.98 -18.95 1.08
N LYS A 136 12.68 -18.75 -0.03
CA LYS A 136 13.71 -19.68 -0.52
C LYS A 136 14.82 -19.91 0.51
N ASN A 137 15.30 -18.83 1.15
CA ASN A 137 16.34 -18.92 2.16
C ASN A 137 15.87 -19.66 3.43
N LEU A 138 14.62 -19.45 3.86
CA LEU A 138 14.04 -20.17 4.99
C LEU A 138 13.88 -21.65 4.68
N ASN A 139 13.37 -22.00 3.50
CA ASN A 139 13.25 -23.39 3.06
C ASN A 139 14.62 -24.11 3.02
N ALA A 140 15.66 -23.44 2.51
CA ALA A 140 17.02 -23.98 2.51
C ALA A 140 17.56 -24.21 3.94
N LYS A 141 17.30 -23.27 4.87
CA LYS A 141 17.69 -23.43 6.29
C LYS A 141 16.96 -24.59 6.94
N ILE A 142 15.67 -24.77 6.66
CA ILE A 142 14.87 -25.88 7.19
C ILE A 142 15.43 -27.23 6.72
N GLU A 143 15.74 -27.37 5.43
CA GLU A 143 16.32 -28.62 4.90
C GLU A 143 17.72 -28.91 5.46
N ASN A 144 18.54 -27.87 5.68
CA ASN A 144 19.84 -28.03 6.34
C ASN A 144 19.67 -28.55 7.78
N VAL A 145 18.77 -27.94 8.57
CA VAL A 145 18.50 -28.39 9.95
C VAL A 145 17.98 -29.83 9.97
N LYS A 146 17.09 -30.19 9.05
CA LYS A 146 16.58 -31.56 8.91
C LYS A 146 17.69 -32.56 8.60
N THR A 147 18.61 -32.20 7.71
CA THR A 147 19.77 -33.04 7.37
C THR A 147 20.72 -33.22 8.56
N GLU A 148 20.99 -32.14 9.30
CA GLU A 148 21.81 -32.20 10.52
C GLU A 148 21.17 -33.06 11.61
N LEU A 149 19.85 -32.95 11.80
CA LEU A 149 19.11 -33.77 12.76
C LEU A 149 19.13 -35.25 12.37
N ASN A 150 18.90 -35.58 11.09
CA ASN A 150 18.98 -36.96 10.61
C ASN A 150 20.38 -37.55 10.85
N THR A 151 21.44 -36.79 10.55
CA THR A 151 22.83 -37.24 10.78
C THR A 151 23.10 -37.50 12.27
N LYS A 152 22.57 -36.65 13.15
CA LYS A 152 22.68 -36.84 14.61
C LYS A 152 21.92 -38.08 15.08
N ILE A 153 20.72 -38.33 14.55
CA ILE A 153 19.92 -39.52 14.84
C ILE A 153 20.68 -40.78 14.42
N GLU A 154 21.18 -40.85 13.18
CA GLU A 154 21.97 -41.98 12.67
C GLU A 154 23.22 -42.25 13.54
N THR A 155 23.88 -41.19 14.01
CA THR A 155 25.04 -41.31 14.91
C THR A 155 24.64 -41.92 16.25
N VAL A 156 23.52 -41.48 16.83
CA VAL A 156 22.99 -42.04 18.08
C VAL A 156 22.60 -43.50 17.90
N GLU A 157 21.89 -43.85 16.82
CA GLU A 157 21.51 -45.23 16.52
C GLU A 157 22.73 -46.15 16.40
N LYS A 158 23.78 -45.71 15.70
CA LYS A 158 25.03 -46.48 15.56
C LYS A 158 25.73 -46.69 16.91
N ASN A 159 25.75 -45.67 17.77
CA ASN A 159 26.35 -45.79 19.11
C ASN A 159 25.55 -46.77 19.97
N LEU A 160 24.22 -46.68 19.96
CA LEU A 160 23.36 -47.62 20.67
C LEU A 160 23.54 -49.06 20.17
N GLN A 161 23.64 -49.28 18.86
CA GLN A 161 23.91 -50.60 18.29
C GLN A 161 25.25 -51.18 18.76
N LYS A 162 26.28 -50.34 18.87
CA LYS A 162 27.59 -50.73 19.42
C LYS A 162 27.50 -51.08 20.90
N ASP A 163 26.77 -50.29 21.69
CA ASP A 163 26.58 -50.56 23.11
C ASP A 163 25.81 -51.86 23.36
N ILE A 164 24.77 -52.14 22.56
CA ILE A 164 24.05 -53.42 22.57
C ILE A 164 25.01 -54.58 22.25
N SER A 165 25.80 -54.48 21.18
CA SER A 165 26.76 -55.53 20.80
C SER A 165 27.81 -55.79 21.89
N ASN A 166 28.26 -54.73 22.58
CA ASN A 166 29.18 -54.86 23.71
C ASN A 166 28.52 -55.53 24.93
N LEU A 167 27.23 -55.26 25.18
CA LEU A 167 26.46 -55.92 26.23
C LEU A 167 26.28 -57.41 25.92
N ASP A 168 25.92 -57.77 24.68
CA ASP A 168 25.79 -59.16 24.23
C ASP A 168 27.10 -59.94 24.47
N ALA A 169 28.24 -59.37 24.09
CA ALA A 169 29.55 -59.99 24.34
C ALA A 169 29.86 -60.17 25.84
N LYS A 170 29.48 -59.20 26.68
CA LYS A 170 29.63 -59.34 28.14
C LYS A 170 28.72 -60.43 28.71
N ILE A 171 27.49 -60.55 28.20
CA ILE A 171 26.55 -61.60 28.59
C ILE A 171 27.12 -62.97 28.23
N GLU A 172 27.63 -63.16 27.00
CA GLU A 172 28.25 -64.42 26.56
C GLU A 172 29.43 -64.84 27.46
N ILE A 173 30.28 -63.88 27.85
CA ILE A 173 31.39 -64.13 28.79
C ILE A 173 30.86 -64.59 30.17
N VAL A 174 29.81 -63.94 30.67
CA VAL A 174 29.18 -64.31 31.96
C VAL A 174 28.59 -65.71 31.87
N GLU A 175 27.85 -66.03 30.80
CA GLU A 175 27.27 -67.35 30.55
C GLU A 175 28.35 -68.44 30.51
N LYS A 176 29.44 -68.22 29.76
CA LYS A 176 30.57 -69.17 29.69
C LYS A 176 31.21 -69.39 31.07
N ASN A 177 31.41 -68.32 31.83
CA ASN A 177 31.97 -68.42 33.18
C ASN A 177 31.04 -69.16 34.15
N LEU A 178 29.72 -68.94 34.05
CA LEU A 178 28.74 -69.65 34.85
C LEU A 178 28.71 -71.13 34.49
N ASN A 179 28.68 -71.48 33.20
CA ASN A 179 28.74 -72.87 32.73
C ASN A 179 29.99 -73.59 33.23
N ALA A 180 31.18 -72.96 33.11
CA ALA A 180 32.42 -73.55 33.62
C ALA A 180 32.41 -73.78 35.15
N LYS A 181 31.78 -72.87 35.91
CA LYS A 181 31.59 -73.06 37.36
C LYS A 181 30.63 -74.20 37.65
N ILE A 182 29.54 -74.33 36.90
CA ILE A 182 28.56 -75.43 37.01
C ILE A 182 29.26 -76.76 36.72
N ASP A 183 30.00 -76.89 35.62
CA ASP A 183 30.74 -78.10 35.25
C ASP A 183 31.72 -78.52 36.35
N ASN A 184 32.43 -77.55 36.94
CA ASN A 184 33.35 -77.82 38.04
C ASN A 184 32.62 -78.30 39.31
N VAL A 185 31.46 -77.72 39.63
CA VAL A 185 30.63 -78.19 40.76
C VAL A 185 30.14 -79.62 40.49
N GLU A 186 29.65 -79.90 39.29
CA GLU A 186 29.20 -81.23 38.88
C GLU A 186 30.31 -82.27 38.98
N LYS A 187 31.50 -81.98 38.45
CA LYS A 187 32.68 -82.84 38.57
C LYS A 187 33.05 -83.14 40.03
N ASN A 188 33.05 -82.11 40.88
CA ASN A 188 33.37 -82.28 42.30
C ASN A 188 32.31 -83.11 43.05
N LEU A 189 31.03 -82.97 42.69
CA LEU A 189 29.96 -83.79 43.24
C LEU A 189 30.11 -85.25 42.80
N ASN A 190 30.38 -85.50 41.53
CA ASN A 190 30.60 -86.85 41.00
C ASN A 190 31.79 -87.54 41.70
N LEU A 191 32.94 -86.86 41.86
CA LEU A 191 34.08 -87.41 42.61
C LEU A 191 33.73 -87.76 44.07
N LYS A 192 32.92 -86.93 44.73
CA LYS A 192 32.44 -87.23 46.08
C LYS A 192 31.51 -88.44 46.10
N ILE A 193 30.62 -88.57 45.13
CA ILE A 193 29.72 -89.73 44.96
C ILE A 193 30.55 -91.00 44.73
N ASP A 194 31.53 -90.97 43.82
CA ASP A 194 32.42 -92.09 43.56
C ASP A 194 33.19 -92.51 44.83
N GLY A 195 33.71 -91.54 45.58
CA GLY A 195 34.36 -91.79 46.86
C GLY A 195 33.43 -92.40 47.92
N LEU A 196 32.15 -92.01 47.93
CA LEU A 196 31.12 -92.62 48.78
C LEU A 196 30.81 -94.06 48.33
N ASN A 197 30.68 -94.30 47.02
CA ASN A 197 30.43 -95.63 46.46
C ASN A 197 31.55 -96.60 46.84
N ILE A 198 32.83 -96.20 46.73
CA ILE A 198 33.97 -97.04 47.17
C ILE A 198 33.88 -97.38 48.67
N LYS A 199 33.51 -96.41 49.52
CA LYS A 199 33.33 -96.66 50.96
C LYS A 199 32.18 -97.63 51.21
N ILE A 200 31.06 -97.49 50.48
CA ILE A 200 29.92 -98.41 50.55
C ILE A 200 30.36 -99.82 50.13
N ASP A 201 31.02 -99.98 48.99
CA ASP A 201 31.54 -101.28 48.52
C ASP A 201 32.45 -101.95 49.55
N ASN A 202 33.30 -101.17 50.22
CA ASN A 202 34.19 -101.68 51.26
C ASN A 202 33.41 -102.13 52.51
N VAL A 203 32.37 -101.39 52.91
CA VAL A 203 31.46 -101.78 53.99
C VAL A 203 30.71 -103.07 53.61
N GLU A 204 30.19 -103.17 52.39
CA GLU A 204 29.52 -104.37 51.89
C GLU A 204 30.45 -105.59 51.92
N LYS A 205 31.71 -105.46 51.46
CA LYS A 205 32.73 -106.52 51.56
C LYS A 205 33.01 -106.96 53.00
N ASN A 206 33.17 -106.00 53.91
CA ASN A 206 33.39 -106.30 55.33
C ASN A 206 32.19 -107.06 55.94
N LEU A 207 30.96 -106.65 55.62
CA LEU A 207 29.74 -107.33 56.06
C LEU A 207 29.63 -108.74 55.47
N MET A 208 29.98 -108.94 54.20
CA MET A 208 30.03 -110.26 53.56
C MET A 208 31.04 -111.19 54.25
N SER A 209 32.26 -110.72 54.51
CA SER A 209 33.28 -111.49 55.23
C SER A 209 32.83 -111.87 56.64
N LEU A 210 32.20 -110.95 57.37
CA LEU A 210 31.63 -111.24 58.70
C LEU A 210 30.49 -112.26 58.61
N SER A 211 29.62 -112.16 57.60
CA SER A 211 28.55 -113.13 57.34
C SER A 211 29.12 -114.52 57.04
N GLU A 212 30.17 -114.64 56.24
CA GLU A 212 30.86 -115.89 55.96
C GLU A 212 31.51 -116.49 57.21
N MET A 213 32.18 -115.67 58.03
CA MET A 213 32.70 -116.10 59.34
C MET A 213 31.58 -116.60 60.25
N LEU A 214 30.44 -115.92 60.31
CA LEU A 214 29.30 -116.33 61.12
C LEU A 214 28.73 -117.68 60.65
N LYS A 215 28.59 -117.88 59.33
CA LYS A 215 28.21 -119.18 58.74
C LYS A 215 29.20 -120.27 59.14
N TRP A 216 30.50 -119.98 59.11
CA TRP A 216 31.54 -120.92 59.52
C TRP A 216 31.47 -121.29 61.00
N VAL A 217 31.31 -120.30 61.89
CA VAL A 217 31.15 -120.50 63.35
C VAL A 217 29.89 -121.28 63.67
N LEU A 218 28.74 -120.92 63.06
CA LEU A 218 27.49 -121.66 63.23
C LEU A 218 27.60 -123.10 62.74
N GLY A 219 28.32 -123.33 61.62
CA GLY A 219 28.63 -124.66 61.12
C GLY A 219 29.45 -125.49 62.11
N ILE A 220 30.50 -124.91 62.70
CA ILE A 220 31.30 -125.57 63.75
C ILE A 220 30.48 -125.83 65.00
N MET A 221 29.70 -124.87 65.48
CA MET A 221 28.83 -125.05 66.64
C MET A 221 27.78 -126.14 66.41
N GLY A 222 27.18 -126.18 65.22
CA GLY A 222 26.30 -127.26 64.80
C GLY A 222 27.00 -128.61 64.82
N ALA A 223 28.21 -128.72 64.27
CA ALA A 223 28.99 -129.95 64.30
C ALA A 223 29.37 -130.38 65.73
N MET A 224 29.80 -129.44 66.59
CA MET A 224 30.12 -129.68 68.00
C MET A 224 28.91 -130.11 68.82
N SER A 225 27.73 -129.54 68.57
CA SER A 225 26.50 -129.94 69.26
C SER A 225 26.03 -131.33 68.83
N ILE A 226 26.13 -131.66 67.54
CA ILE A 226 25.90 -133.03 67.04
C ILE A 226 26.88 -134.02 67.70
N THR A 227 28.17 -133.71 67.78
CA THR A 227 29.16 -134.60 68.42
C THR A 227 28.96 -134.73 69.93
N MET A 228 28.60 -133.65 70.64
CA MET A 228 28.22 -133.70 72.06
C MET A 228 26.99 -134.59 72.30
N ILE A 229 25.93 -134.42 71.49
CA ILE A 229 24.71 -135.23 71.60
C ILE A 229 25.02 -136.70 71.27
N ALA A 230 25.79 -136.97 70.21
CA ALA A 230 26.22 -138.32 69.86
C ALA A 230 27.06 -138.96 70.99
N GLY A 231 27.96 -138.20 71.61
CA GLY A 231 28.75 -138.63 72.77
C GLY A 231 27.90 -138.92 74.01
N LEU A 232 26.89 -138.09 74.30
CA LEU A 232 25.92 -138.32 75.39
C LEU A 232 25.03 -139.54 75.12
N ILE A 233 24.54 -139.72 73.88
CA ILE A 233 23.78 -140.91 73.46
C ILE A 233 24.65 -142.17 73.58
N PHE A 234 25.90 -142.14 73.10
CA PHE A 234 26.83 -143.25 73.24
C PHE A 234 27.06 -143.60 74.72
N ALA A 235 27.29 -142.59 75.57
CA ALA A 235 27.43 -142.77 77.01
C ALA A 235 26.16 -143.35 77.67
N PHE A 236 24.96 -143.00 77.18
CA PHE A 236 23.68 -143.50 77.70
C PHE A 236 23.33 -144.92 77.22
N ILE A 237 23.67 -145.30 75.98
CA ILE A 237 23.45 -146.65 75.43
C ILE A 237 24.51 -147.64 75.94
N SER A 238 25.71 -147.17 76.30
CA SER A 238 26.79 -148.02 76.85
C SER A 238 26.63 -148.42 78.32
N LYS A 239 25.46 -148.15 78.92
CA LYS A 239 25.06 -148.55 80.27
C LYS A 239 23.82 -149.42 80.22
#